data_AF-A0A937DPV6-F1
#
_entry.id   AF-A0A937DPV6-F1
#
_cell.length_a   1.000
_cell.length_b   1.000
_cell.length_c   1.000
_cell.angle_alpha   90.00
_cell.angle_beta   90.00
_cell.angle_gamma   90.00
#
_symmetry.space_group_name_H-M   'P 1'
#
loop_
_entity.id
_entity.type
_entity.pdbx_description
1 polymer ?
#
loop_
_entity_poly.entity_id
_entity_poly.type
_entity_poly.pdbx_seq_one_letter_code
_entity_poly.pdbx_strand_id
1 'polypeptide(L)'
;MRNGTKARTTKVVCAAAAVLMMLAGQSLGQVPGGGAGGLPKGVPPSEIIPKKKKSDQPRKVTDPTEPSDMAPGEAWGPKVLIKGNEAHWLATTNLLLQAVDQIDAQGMPVGPGLKFDTAVVVFPVLERTAASRFIPANFKSKLTVQGREEDLTPEYIKGYQSGVRLAKWEARQKDATEVRLRIEIGMACAATRLDEKLAMQIPWPKDGKWPETAATTFKPMMFVDYVVTSAEKAESDKFFAEKVKEWTDGADLKTMPPVRVAKMIVGRCIESVRNQGDGLRYNRTQTFQGFDLRGAMQTLKEGIGSPHDLATVTVAALRAAGIPARLVIGLDNTQAGRARAKADKPVLHTWVEFCLVDPGNGKEIWIPVDPVKLRGVSSRAPGLDRDWRYFGSHESLADLIPLAFHFHPPTTVVAHGSPCLWGWSTTPQTLTAVQTMNFQISSRPRRAGDDPKDDSSK
;
A
#
# COMPACT_ATOMS: atom_id res chain seq x y z
N MET A 1 62.28 -3.47 15.56
CA MET A 1 60.90 -3.07 15.94
C MET A 1 59.95 -3.47 14.82
N ARG A 2 59.12 -4.49 15.05
CA ARG A 2 58.14 -5.03 14.08
C ARG A 2 56.77 -4.43 14.40
N ASN A 3 56.17 -3.70 13.46
CA ASN A 3 54.77 -3.27 13.56
C ASN A 3 53.92 -4.09 12.57
N GLY A 4 53.05 -4.93 13.13
CA GLY A 4 52.10 -5.75 12.39
C GLY A 4 50.76 -5.05 12.23
N THR A 5 50.35 -4.84 10.99
CA THR A 5 49.04 -4.28 10.62
C THR A 5 48.02 -5.42 10.56
N LYS A 6 47.05 -5.47 11.49
CA LYS A 6 45.92 -6.40 11.43
C LYS A 6 44.77 -5.77 10.63
N ALA A 7 44.46 -6.34 9.48
CA ALA A 7 43.25 -6.06 8.74
C ALA A 7 42.04 -6.68 9.46
N ARG A 8 41.02 -5.87 9.78
CA ARG A 8 39.70 -6.35 10.24
C ARG A 8 38.82 -6.62 9.03
N THR A 9 38.50 -7.89 8.79
CA THR A 9 37.52 -8.32 7.81
C THR A 9 36.14 -8.26 8.45
N THR A 10 35.31 -7.30 8.04
CA THR A 10 33.90 -7.20 8.47
C THR A 10 33.09 -8.19 7.63
N LYS A 11 32.63 -9.30 8.25
CA LYS A 11 31.66 -10.21 7.64
C LYS A 11 30.27 -9.57 7.71
N VAL A 12 29.70 -9.23 6.57
CA VAL A 12 28.28 -8.90 6.43
C VAL A 12 27.52 -10.23 6.32
N VAL A 13 26.74 -10.57 7.35
CA VAL A 13 25.84 -11.73 7.34
C VAL A 13 24.48 -11.25 6.82
N CYS A 14 24.15 -11.58 5.58
CA CYS A 14 22.78 -11.46 5.06
C CYS A 14 21.96 -12.62 5.63
N ALA A 15 21.14 -12.36 6.65
CA ALA A 15 20.16 -13.31 7.14
C ALA A 15 18.91 -13.28 6.25
N ALA A 16 18.78 -14.27 5.37
CA ALA A 16 17.50 -14.60 4.75
C ALA A 16 16.71 -15.47 5.74
N ALA A 17 15.78 -14.87 6.47
CA ALA A 17 14.89 -15.59 7.37
C ALA A 17 13.78 -16.29 6.56
N ALA A 18 13.96 -17.58 6.29
CA ALA A 18 12.88 -18.46 5.87
C ALA A 18 12.03 -18.81 7.11
N VAL A 19 10.78 -18.34 7.14
CA VAL A 19 9.82 -18.67 8.19
C VAL A 19 9.27 -20.07 7.90
N LEU A 20 9.59 -21.03 8.76
CA LEU A 20 9.06 -22.39 8.76
C LEU A 20 8.00 -22.49 9.88
N MET A 21 6.73 -22.79 9.54
CA MET A 21 5.74 -23.25 10.52
C MET A 21 5.03 -24.51 10.02
N MET A 22 5.07 -25.54 10.87
CA MET A 22 4.37 -26.82 10.75
C MET A 22 2.88 -26.70 11.11
N LEU A 23 2.01 -27.50 10.48
CA LEU A 23 1.01 -28.36 11.15
C LEU A 23 0.26 -29.29 10.16
N ALA A 24 0.03 -30.53 10.62
CA ALA A 24 -0.71 -31.66 10.03
C ALA A 24 -2.20 -31.33 9.75
N GLY A 25 -2.99 -31.98 8.90
CA GLY A 25 -2.95 -33.29 8.24
C GLY A 25 -4.35 -33.91 8.38
N GLN A 26 -5.09 -34.14 7.28
CA GLN A 26 -6.24 -35.06 7.23
C GLN A 26 -6.59 -35.47 5.79
N SER A 27 -6.97 -36.74 5.68
CA SER A 27 -7.18 -37.58 4.49
C SER A 27 -8.62 -37.48 3.94
N LEU A 28 -8.81 -37.60 2.61
CA LEU A 28 -9.72 -38.57 1.94
C LEU A 28 -10.00 -38.22 0.46
N GLY A 29 -10.08 -39.25 -0.40
CA GLY A 29 -11.08 -39.35 -1.47
C GLY A 29 -10.61 -39.24 -2.93
N GLN A 30 -10.36 -40.39 -3.59
CA GLN A 30 -10.22 -40.53 -5.06
C GLN A 30 -11.60 -40.59 -5.76
N VAL A 31 -11.76 -39.90 -6.90
CA VAL A 31 -12.73 -40.22 -7.98
C VAL A 31 -12.13 -39.84 -9.35
N PRO A 32 -12.36 -40.60 -10.44
CA PRO A 32 -11.58 -40.52 -11.67
C PRO A 32 -12.25 -39.76 -12.84
N GLY A 33 -11.40 -39.17 -13.68
CA GLY A 33 -11.39 -39.40 -15.14
C GLY A 33 -12.33 -38.60 -16.05
N GLY A 34 -11.73 -37.93 -17.04
CA GLY A 34 -12.30 -37.87 -18.40
C GLY A 34 -12.22 -36.52 -19.14
N GLY A 35 -11.72 -36.56 -20.37
CA GLY A 35 -12.25 -35.74 -21.47
C GLY A 35 -11.33 -34.65 -22.04
N ALA A 36 -10.61 -34.99 -23.11
CA ALA A 36 -9.89 -34.05 -23.97
C ALA A 36 -10.84 -33.31 -24.93
N GLY A 37 -10.61 -32.01 -25.17
CA GLY A 37 -11.36 -31.19 -26.13
C GLY A 37 -10.49 -30.06 -26.68
N GLY A 38 -10.46 -29.95 -28.02
CA GLY A 38 -9.47 -29.22 -28.80
C GLY A 38 -9.58 -27.68 -28.83
N LEU A 39 -8.47 -27.05 -29.23
CA LEU A 39 -8.32 -25.61 -29.42
C LEU A 39 -8.67 -25.20 -30.87
N PRO A 40 -9.49 -24.15 -31.09
CA PRO A 40 -9.51 -23.42 -32.34
C PRO A 40 -8.52 -22.25 -32.34
N LYS A 41 -7.87 -22.08 -33.49
CA LYS A 41 -6.97 -20.99 -33.87
C LYS A 41 -7.75 -19.75 -34.29
N GLY A 42 -7.15 -18.57 -34.07
CA GLY A 42 -7.29 -17.40 -34.95
C GLY A 42 -7.84 -16.15 -34.28
N VAL A 43 -6.96 -15.20 -33.96
CA VAL A 43 -7.33 -13.80 -33.68
C VAL A 43 -6.63 -12.92 -34.73
N PRO A 44 -7.35 -12.10 -35.50
CA PRO A 44 -6.77 -11.16 -36.46
C PRO A 44 -6.21 -9.89 -35.77
N PRO A 45 -5.31 -9.16 -36.44
CA PRO A 45 -4.52 -8.09 -35.82
C PRO A 45 -5.33 -6.80 -35.56
N SER A 46 -4.97 -6.15 -34.47
CA SER A 46 -5.60 -4.99 -33.85
C SER A 46 -5.53 -3.69 -34.66
N GLU A 47 -6.65 -2.96 -34.65
CA GLU A 47 -6.85 -1.62 -35.21
C GLU A 47 -6.04 -0.50 -34.53
N ILE A 48 -5.81 0.54 -35.33
CA ILE A 48 -4.98 1.72 -35.08
C ILE A 48 -5.64 2.63 -34.01
N ILE A 49 -4.91 2.92 -32.93
CA ILE A 49 -5.35 3.83 -31.86
C ILE A 49 -5.09 5.30 -32.26
N PRO A 50 -6.09 6.19 -32.20
CA PRO A 50 -5.93 7.61 -32.53
C PRO A 50 -5.17 8.40 -31.44
N LYS A 51 -4.36 9.36 -31.89
CA LYS A 51 -3.48 10.21 -31.07
C LYS A 51 -4.28 11.07 -30.05
N LYS A 52 -3.92 10.97 -28.77
CA LYS A 52 -4.52 11.72 -27.65
C LYS A 52 -4.11 13.20 -27.67
N LYS A 53 -5.10 14.11 -27.56
CA LYS A 53 -4.90 15.56 -27.35
C LYS A 53 -4.26 15.83 -25.98
N LYS A 54 -3.29 16.75 -25.94
CA LYS A 54 -2.73 17.34 -24.72
C LYS A 54 -3.74 18.32 -24.11
N SER A 55 -4.28 18.00 -22.94
CA SER A 55 -4.63 18.99 -21.93
C SER A 55 -4.75 18.31 -20.57
N ASP A 56 -4.18 18.92 -19.54
CA ASP A 56 -4.91 19.24 -18.30
C ASP A 56 -3.92 19.99 -17.40
N GLN A 57 -4.18 21.29 -17.20
CA GLN A 57 -3.58 22.04 -16.12
C GLN A 57 -4.07 21.43 -14.78
N PRO A 58 -3.25 21.47 -13.71
CA PRO A 58 -3.66 20.96 -12.41
C PRO A 58 -4.98 21.62 -11.96
N ARG A 59 -5.98 20.79 -11.65
CA ARG A 59 -7.34 21.25 -11.32
C ARG A 59 -7.34 21.93 -9.96
N LYS A 60 -7.79 23.19 -9.92
CA LYS A 60 -7.83 24.01 -8.71
C LYS A 60 -8.96 23.53 -7.79
N VAL A 61 -8.66 23.31 -6.50
CA VAL A 61 -9.68 23.14 -5.45
C VAL A 61 -10.16 24.54 -5.07
N THR A 62 -11.47 24.76 -4.99
CA THR A 62 -12.02 26.05 -4.55
C THR A 62 -11.75 26.28 -3.06
N ASP A 63 -11.45 27.54 -2.72
CA ASP A 63 -11.18 27.95 -1.34
C ASP A 63 -12.45 27.77 -0.47
N PRO A 64 -12.32 27.37 0.81
CA PRO A 64 -13.44 27.31 1.73
C PRO A 64 -14.08 28.69 1.90
N THR A 65 -15.40 28.72 1.99
CA THR A 65 -16.11 29.80 2.68
C THR A 65 -15.65 29.86 4.14
N GLU A 66 -15.61 31.05 4.75
CA GLU A 66 -15.16 31.26 6.13
C GLU A 66 -15.76 30.23 7.12
N PRO A 67 -15.00 29.80 8.14
CA PRO A 67 -15.43 28.74 9.06
C PRO A 67 -16.71 29.16 9.79
N SER A 68 -17.82 28.46 9.54
CA SER A 68 -19.04 28.63 10.33
C SER A 68 -18.85 28.01 11.71
N ASP A 69 -19.38 28.65 12.75
CA ASP A 69 -19.46 28.06 14.07
C ASP A 69 -20.14 26.67 14.01
N MET A 70 -19.59 25.69 14.73
CA MET A 70 -20.10 24.31 14.76
C MET A 70 -21.25 24.19 15.75
N ALA A 71 -22.38 23.63 15.30
CA ALA A 71 -23.48 23.30 16.21
C ALA A 71 -23.14 22.06 17.06
N PRO A 72 -23.60 21.96 18.33
CA PRO A 72 -23.44 20.76 19.13
C PRO A 72 -24.03 19.51 18.42
N GLY A 73 -23.24 18.44 18.33
CA GLY A 73 -23.66 17.17 17.71
C GLY A 73 -23.52 17.10 16.18
N GLU A 74 -23.07 18.17 15.53
CA GLU A 74 -22.79 18.15 14.10
C GLU A 74 -21.57 17.25 13.78
N ALA A 75 -21.57 16.59 12.61
CA ALA A 75 -20.42 15.78 12.17
C ALA A 75 -19.28 16.68 11.71
N TRP A 76 -18.15 16.62 12.40
CA TRP A 76 -16.96 17.41 12.07
C TRP A 76 -16.25 16.86 10.83
N GLY A 77 -16.28 15.55 10.61
CA GLY A 77 -15.50 14.87 9.57
C GLY A 77 -15.54 15.54 8.19
N PRO A 78 -16.73 15.76 7.59
CA PRO A 78 -16.84 16.39 6.27
C PRO A 78 -16.35 17.84 6.20
N LYS A 79 -16.36 18.57 7.33
CA LYS A 79 -15.89 19.96 7.41
C LYS A 79 -14.38 20.03 7.66
N VAL A 80 -13.83 19.10 8.43
CA VAL A 80 -12.40 19.00 8.72
C VAL A 80 -11.63 18.55 7.49
N LEU A 81 -12.10 17.49 6.82
CA LEU A 81 -11.45 16.96 5.61
C LEU A 81 -12.40 17.08 4.43
N ILE A 82 -12.24 18.17 3.69
CA ILE A 82 -13.08 18.50 2.54
C ILE A 82 -12.56 17.76 1.32
N LYS A 83 -13.44 17.03 0.65
CA LYS A 83 -13.13 16.35 -0.62
C LYS A 83 -13.39 17.30 -1.78
N GLY A 84 -12.38 17.47 -2.62
CA GLY A 84 -12.49 18.23 -3.86
C GLY A 84 -13.00 17.39 -5.01
N ASN A 85 -12.58 17.74 -6.22
CA ASN A 85 -12.97 17.06 -7.46
C ASN A 85 -12.61 15.56 -7.40
N GLU A 86 -13.59 14.74 -7.79
CA GLU A 86 -13.45 13.30 -7.86
C GLU A 86 -13.13 12.83 -9.29
N ALA A 87 -12.20 11.88 -9.39
CA ALA A 87 -11.83 11.17 -10.59
C ALA A 87 -12.13 9.67 -10.42
N HIS A 88 -12.58 9.04 -11.52
CA HIS A 88 -12.93 7.63 -11.54
C HIS A 88 -11.90 6.85 -12.33
N TRP A 89 -11.28 5.88 -11.67
CA TRP A 89 -10.21 5.07 -12.22
C TRP A 89 -10.59 3.61 -12.27
N LEU A 90 -10.04 2.91 -13.26
CA LEU A 90 -9.99 1.46 -13.31
C LEU A 90 -8.52 1.05 -13.28
N ALA A 91 -8.10 0.44 -12.17
CA ALA A 91 -6.76 -0.12 -12.01
C ALA A 91 -6.78 -1.60 -12.35
N THR A 92 -5.98 -2.00 -13.33
CA THR A 92 -5.78 -3.39 -13.73
C THR A 92 -4.44 -3.87 -13.20
N THR A 93 -4.45 -4.93 -12.41
CA THR A 93 -3.27 -5.62 -11.93
C THR A 93 -3.18 -7.00 -12.57
N ASN A 94 -2.04 -7.30 -13.18
CA ASN A 94 -1.76 -8.63 -13.72
C ASN A 94 -0.61 -9.23 -12.91
N LEU A 95 -0.90 -10.27 -12.14
CA LEU A 95 0.06 -11.09 -11.43
C LEU A 95 0.36 -12.34 -12.25
N LEU A 96 1.64 -12.70 -12.31
CA LEU A 96 2.14 -13.89 -12.98
C LEU A 96 3.14 -14.59 -12.06
N LEU A 97 2.86 -15.86 -11.76
CA LEU A 97 3.76 -16.80 -11.11
C LEU A 97 4.22 -17.82 -12.12
N GLN A 98 5.53 -18.05 -12.19
CA GLN A 98 6.15 -19.04 -13.07
C GLN A 98 7.06 -19.95 -12.25
N ALA A 99 7.00 -21.25 -12.49
CA ALA A 99 7.97 -22.18 -11.94
C ALA A 99 9.39 -21.77 -12.35
N VAL A 100 10.33 -21.88 -11.42
CA VAL A 100 11.77 -21.76 -11.72
C VAL A 100 12.23 -23.10 -12.27
N ASP A 101 12.95 -23.08 -13.40
CA ASP A 101 13.65 -24.27 -13.89
C ASP A 101 14.61 -24.77 -12.82
N GLN A 102 14.39 -25.99 -12.34
CA GLN A 102 15.32 -26.63 -11.43
C GLN A 102 16.36 -27.36 -12.24
N ILE A 103 17.62 -27.27 -11.81
CA ILE A 103 18.71 -28.04 -12.40
C ILE A 103 19.04 -29.15 -11.41
N ASP A 104 19.03 -30.41 -11.84
CA ASP A 104 19.45 -31.53 -10.99
C ASP A 104 20.96 -31.54 -10.75
N ALA A 105 21.44 -32.51 -9.99
CA ALA A 105 22.85 -32.70 -9.69
C ALA A 105 23.70 -32.97 -10.96
N GLN A 106 23.08 -33.40 -12.05
CA GLN A 106 23.70 -33.70 -13.33
C GLN A 106 23.69 -32.50 -14.28
N GLY A 107 23.17 -31.35 -13.87
CA GLY A 107 23.08 -30.17 -14.72
C GLY A 107 21.88 -30.21 -15.68
N MET A 108 20.96 -31.17 -15.53
CA MET A 108 19.79 -31.31 -16.41
C MET A 108 18.57 -30.57 -15.83
N PRO A 109 17.77 -29.90 -16.67
CA PRO A 109 16.52 -29.29 -16.22
C PRO A 109 15.53 -30.36 -15.72
N VAL A 110 15.19 -30.33 -14.44
CA VAL A 110 14.05 -31.07 -13.88
C VAL A 110 12.81 -30.24 -14.18
N GLY A 111 11.83 -30.85 -14.86
CA GLY A 111 10.66 -30.17 -15.41
C GLY A 111 10.04 -29.15 -14.44
N PRO A 112 9.86 -27.88 -14.85
CA PRO A 112 9.42 -26.80 -13.97
C PRO A 112 7.94 -26.98 -13.61
N GLY A 113 7.66 -27.51 -12.43
CA GLY A 113 6.31 -27.76 -11.95
C GLY A 113 6.02 -27.10 -10.60
N LEU A 114 5.07 -26.17 -10.58
CA LEU A 114 4.29 -25.80 -9.40
C LEU A 114 3.31 -26.96 -9.13
N LYS A 115 3.69 -27.87 -8.24
CA LYS A 115 2.87 -29.02 -7.87
C LYS A 115 2.10 -28.74 -6.60
N PHE A 116 0.77 -28.68 -6.70
CA PHE A 116 -0.12 -28.49 -5.56
C PHE A 116 -1.46 -29.18 -5.76
N ASP A 117 -2.03 -29.69 -4.67
CA ASP A 117 -3.40 -30.17 -4.61
C ASP A 117 -4.35 -28.98 -4.51
N THR A 118 -3.98 -27.97 -3.72
CA THR A 118 -4.72 -26.71 -3.55
C THR A 118 -3.77 -25.52 -3.51
N ALA A 119 -4.13 -24.43 -4.16
CA ALA A 119 -3.48 -23.14 -4.08
C ALA A 119 -4.50 -22.06 -3.71
N VAL A 120 -4.19 -21.27 -2.68
CA VAL A 120 -4.98 -20.12 -2.25
C VAL A 120 -4.21 -18.86 -2.59
N VAL A 121 -4.74 -18.02 -3.47
CA VAL A 121 -4.14 -16.72 -3.83
C VAL A 121 -4.93 -15.62 -3.16
N VAL A 122 -4.26 -14.62 -2.57
CA VAL A 122 -4.92 -13.47 -1.94
C VAL A 122 -4.40 -12.15 -2.47
N PHE A 123 -5.30 -11.16 -2.57
CA PHE A 123 -5.00 -9.81 -3.01
C PHE A 123 -5.86 -8.78 -2.25
N PRO A 124 -5.33 -7.62 -1.85
CA PRO A 124 -6.06 -6.60 -1.11
C PRO A 124 -7.10 -5.90 -1.99
N VAL A 125 -8.29 -5.70 -1.43
CA VAL A 125 -9.38 -4.92 -2.05
C VAL A 125 -9.93 -3.95 -1.01
N LEU A 126 -9.29 -2.79 -0.93
CA LEU A 126 -9.65 -1.73 0.03
C LEU A 126 -11.06 -1.22 -0.22
N GLU A 127 -11.87 -1.07 0.83
CA GLU A 127 -13.23 -0.52 0.71
C GLU A 127 -13.22 1.02 0.61
N ARG A 128 -12.37 1.67 1.42
CA ARG A 128 -12.25 3.12 1.48
C ARG A 128 -10.88 3.54 2.01
N THR A 129 -10.45 4.73 1.62
CA THR A 129 -9.35 5.47 2.26
C THR A 129 -9.85 6.88 2.64
N ALA A 130 -8.98 7.76 3.12
CA ALA A 130 -9.36 9.16 3.35
C ALA A 130 -9.90 9.82 2.06
N ALA A 131 -9.27 9.50 0.94
CA ALA A 131 -9.50 10.17 -0.35
C ALA A 131 -10.14 9.28 -1.42
N SER A 132 -10.44 8.01 -1.14
CA SER A 132 -10.99 7.10 -2.14
C SER A 132 -12.13 6.22 -1.63
N ARG A 133 -12.94 5.72 -2.57
CA ARG A 133 -13.92 4.66 -2.36
C ARG A 133 -13.86 3.61 -3.46
N PHE A 134 -14.02 2.36 -3.07
CA PHE A 134 -14.19 1.24 -3.98
C PHE A 134 -15.54 1.30 -4.68
N ILE A 135 -15.59 0.88 -5.95
CA ILE A 135 -16.81 0.77 -6.75
C ILE A 135 -17.03 -0.72 -7.06
N PRO A 136 -17.84 -1.45 -6.26
CA PRO A 136 -18.01 -2.90 -6.40
C PRO A 136 -18.45 -3.36 -7.80
N ALA A 137 -19.33 -2.60 -8.45
CA ALA A 137 -19.82 -2.89 -9.81
C ALA A 137 -18.71 -2.94 -10.88
N ASN A 138 -17.52 -2.44 -10.56
CA ASN A 138 -16.37 -2.36 -11.45
C ASN A 138 -15.26 -3.33 -11.07
N PHE A 139 -15.52 -4.23 -10.13
CA PHE A 139 -14.57 -5.26 -9.74
C PHE A 139 -14.70 -6.46 -10.67
N LYS A 140 -13.59 -6.85 -11.30
CA LYS A 140 -13.49 -8.08 -12.09
C LYS A 140 -12.21 -8.81 -11.70
N SER A 141 -12.26 -10.13 -11.67
CA SER A 141 -11.08 -10.95 -11.43
C SER A 141 -11.11 -12.20 -12.28
N LYS A 142 -9.93 -12.70 -12.63
CA LYS A 142 -9.76 -13.95 -13.35
C LYS A 142 -8.48 -14.64 -12.87
N LEU A 143 -8.63 -15.77 -12.19
CA LEU A 143 -7.53 -16.68 -11.87
C LEU A 143 -7.43 -17.74 -12.96
N THR A 144 -6.25 -17.89 -13.57
CA THR A 144 -5.96 -18.99 -14.50
C THR A 144 -4.74 -19.79 -14.07
N VAL A 145 -4.80 -21.10 -14.27
CA VAL A 145 -3.69 -22.02 -14.04
C VAL A 145 -3.43 -22.81 -15.32
N GLN A 146 -2.22 -22.67 -15.89
CA GLN A 146 -1.89 -23.15 -17.24
C GLN A 146 -2.92 -22.71 -18.30
N GLY A 147 -3.39 -21.47 -18.22
CA GLY A 147 -4.36 -20.91 -19.16
C GLY A 147 -5.81 -21.40 -18.97
N ARG A 148 -6.07 -22.38 -18.10
CA ARG A 148 -7.42 -22.79 -17.71
C ARG A 148 -7.93 -21.89 -16.59
N GLU A 149 -9.18 -21.47 -16.69
CA GLU A 149 -9.84 -20.64 -15.69
C GLU A 149 -10.31 -21.52 -14.52
N GLU A 150 -9.96 -21.15 -13.29
CA GLU A 150 -10.26 -21.95 -12.09
C GLU A 150 -11.33 -21.31 -11.21
N ASP A 151 -11.20 -20.00 -10.96
CA ASP A 151 -12.08 -19.26 -10.04
C ASP A 151 -12.39 -17.85 -10.57
N LEU A 152 -13.68 -17.54 -10.59
CA LEU A 152 -14.25 -16.29 -11.06
C LEU A 152 -14.69 -15.35 -9.94
N THR A 153 -15.01 -15.88 -8.76
CA THR A 153 -15.67 -15.10 -7.69
C THR A 153 -14.89 -15.22 -6.39
N PRO A 154 -14.09 -14.20 -6.02
CA PRO A 154 -13.31 -14.28 -4.81
C PRO A 154 -14.16 -14.28 -3.55
N GLU A 155 -13.70 -15.01 -2.55
CA GLU A 155 -14.15 -14.87 -1.17
C GLU A 155 -13.48 -13.64 -0.52
N TYR A 156 -14.22 -12.85 0.25
CA TYR A 156 -13.66 -11.70 0.96
C TYR A 156 -13.40 -12.00 2.43
N ILE A 157 -12.14 -11.88 2.84
CA ILE A 157 -11.69 -12.04 4.22
C ILE A 157 -11.48 -10.65 4.86
N LYS A 158 -12.03 -10.44 6.05
CA LYS A 158 -11.96 -9.18 6.82
C LYS A 158 -11.32 -9.43 8.20
N GLY A 159 -11.15 -8.37 9.00
CA GLY A 159 -10.68 -8.44 10.40
C GLY A 159 -9.17 -8.18 10.59
N TYR A 160 -8.47 -7.80 9.53
CA TYR A 160 -7.05 -7.48 9.55
C TYR A 160 -6.78 -6.02 9.95
N GLN A 161 -5.52 -5.71 10.27
CA GLN A 161 -5.11 -4.36 10.70
C GLN A 161 -5.53 -3.29 9.69
N SER A 162 -5.87 -2.11 10.19
CA SER A 162 -6.23 -0.93 9.39
C SER A 162 -7.53 -1.08 8.59
N GLY A 163 -8.32 -2.11 8.88
CA GLY A 163 -9.55 -2.44 8.14
C GLY A 163 -9.29 -3.01 6.74
N VAL A 164 -8.11 -3.62 6.51
CA VAL A 164 -7.84 -4.23 5.21
C VAL A 164 -8.76 -5.44 4.97
N ARG A 165 -9.24 -5.54 3.73
CA ARG A 165 -10.02 -6.67 3.21
C ARG A 165 -9.21 -7.34 2.11
N LEU A 166 -9.18 -8.67 2.12
CA LEU A 166 -8.48 -9.48 1.14
C LEU A 166 -9.50 -10.24 0.29
N ALA A 167 -9.37 -10.20 -1.02
CA ALA A 167 -10.01 -11.14 -1.93
C ALA A 167 -9.15 -12.41 -1.98
N LYS A 168 -9.79 -13.57 -1.89
CA LYS A 168 -9.19 -14.91 -1.88
C LYS A 168 -9.75 -15.69 -3.06
N TRP A 169 -8.86 -16.31 -3.83
CA TRP A 169 -9.19 -17.27 -4.88
C TRP A 169 -8.58 -18.62 -4.56
N GLU A 170 -9.27 -19.70 -4.91
CA GLU A 170 -8.78 -21.07 -4.72
C GLU A 170 -8.66 -21.78 -6.07
N ALA A 171 -7.54 -22.47 -6.28
CA ALA A 171 -7.33 -23.36 -7.41
C ALA A 171 -6.99 -24.77 -6.91
N ARG A 172 -7.46 -25.81 -7.62
CA ARG A 172 -7.24 -27.21 -7.25
C ARG A 172 -6.57 -28.00 -8.37
N GLN A 173 -5.90 -29.08 -7.98
CA GLN A 173 -5.44 -30.18 -8.85
C GLN A 173 -4.44 -29.79 -9.95
N LYS A 174 -3.15 -29.58 -9.63
CA LYS A 174 -2.20 -29.12 -10.65
C LYS A 174 -0.77 -29.60 -10.48
N ASP A 175 -0.22 -30.07 -11.60
CA ASP A 175 1.15 -29.76 -12.02
C ASP A 175 1.04 -28.57 -12.96
N ALA A 176 1.52 -27.40 -12.56
CA ALA A 176 1.41 -26.15 -13.31
C ALA A 176 2.78 -25.53 -13.57
N THR A 177 3.03 -25.03 -14.77
CA THR A 177 4.22 -24.20 -15.02
C THR A 177 3.96 -22.74 -14.64
N GLU A 178 2.68 -22.34 -14.58
CA GLU A 178 2.27 -20.96 -14.50
C GLU A 178 0.90 -20.78 -13.83
N VAL A 179 0.79 -19.76 -12.98
CA VAL A 179 -0.46 -19.24 -12.41
C VAL A 179 -0.57 -17.75 -12.72
N ARG A 180 -1.72 -17.29 -13.23
CA ARG A 180 -1.99 -15.87 -13.47
C ARG A 180 -3.22 -15.41 -12.72
N LEU A 181 -3.14 -14.23 -12.15
CA LEU A 181 -4.30 -13.53 -11.58
C LEU A 181 -4.40 -12.15 -12.23
N ARG A 182 -5.51 -11.90 -12.90
CA ARG A 182 -5.86 -10.57 -13.42
C ARG A 182 -6.97 -9.99 -12.56
N ILE A 183 -6.78 -8.77 -12.07
CA ILE A 183 -7.77 -8.05 -11.25
C ILE A 183 -7.99 -6.67 -11.86
N GLU A 184 -9.24 -6.26 -11.97
CA GLU A 184 -9.66 -4.91 -12.34
C GLU A 184 -10.43 -4.32 -11.16
N ILE A 185 -9.95 -3.21 -10.58
CA ILE A 185 -10.56 -2.53 -9.43
C ILE A 185 -10.98 -1.14 -9.85
N GLY A 186 -12.29 -0.87 -9.80
CA GLY A 186 -12.80 0.48 -9.96
C GLY A 186 -12.76 1.28 -8.66
N MET A 187 -12.24 2.50 -8.71
CA MET A 187 -12.18 3.41 -7.58
C MET A 187 -12.57 4.83 -7.96
N ALA A 188 -13.26 5.51 -7.06
CA ALA A 188 -13.45 6.95 -7.08
C ALA A 188 -12.41 7.57 -6.13
N CYS A 189 -11.57 8.46 -6.62
CA CYS A 189 -10.49 9.11 -5.88
C CYS A 189 -10.68 10.63 -5.95
N ALA A 190 -10.53 11.33 -4.83
CA ALA A 190 -10.75 12.77 -4.74
C ALA A 190 -9.51 13.48 -4.19
N ALA A 191 -9.31 14.72 -4.62
CA ALA A 191 -8.41 15.63 -3.92
C ALA A 191 -8.94 15.86 -2.50
N THR A 192 -8.06 16.15 -1.55
CA THR A 192 -8.47 16.53 -0.19
C THR A 192 -7.94 17.90 0.18
N ARG A 193 -8.67 18.59 1.06
CA ARG A 193 -8.24 19.81 1.74
C ARG A 193 -8.57 19.69 3.22
N LEU A 194 -7.57 19.89 4.07
CA LEU A 194 -7.72 19.92 5.51
C LEU A 194 -8.01 21.34 5.97
N ASP A 195 -9.07 21.52 6.75
CA ASP A 195 -9.23 22.70 7.59
C ASP A 195 -8.39 22.51 8.85
N GLU A 196 -7.15 23.01 8.81
CA GLU A 196 -6.21 22.83 9.91
C GLU A 196 -6.68 23.53 11.20
N LYS A 197 -7.37 24.68 11.08
CA LYS A 197 -7.88 25.40 12.25
C LYS A 197 -8.93 24.57 12.99
N LEU A 198 -9.85 23.96 12.25
CA LEU A 198 -10.86 23.08 12.84
C LEU A 198 -10.24 21.77 13.34
N ALA A 199 -9.29 21.19 12.61
CA ALA A 199 -8.57 19.99 13.04
C ALA A 199 -7.80 20.21 14.35
N MET A 200 -7.24 21.40 14.55
CA MET A 200 -6.53 21.80 15.77
C MET A 200 -7.43 21.89 17.01
N GLN A 201 -8.75 21.97 16.82
CA GLN A 201 -9.72 21.97 17.91
C GLN A 201 -10.18 20.56 18.30
N ILE A 202 -9.86 19.53 17.50
CA ILE A 202 -10.22 18.15 17.82
C ILE A 202 -9.32 17.65 18.95
N PRO A 203 -9.89 17.28 20.12
CA PRO A 203 -9.11 16.73 21.21
C PRO A 203 -8.73 15.26 20.95
N TRP A 204 -7.85 14.72 21.79
CA TRP A 204 -7.68 13.27 21.87
C TRP A 204 -9.02 12.59 22.24
N PRO A 205 -9.25 11.32 21.83
CA PRO A 205 -10.46 10.60 22.21
C PRO A 205 -10.61 10.53 23.72
N LYS A 206 -11.84 10.70 24.21
CA LYS A 206 -12.17 10.52 25.64
C LYS A 206 -11.74 9.09 26.05
N ASP A 207 -11.08 8.98 27.20
CA ASP A 207 -10.48 7.73 27.73
C ASP A 207 -9.35 7.12 26.88
N GLY A 208 -8.85 7.82 25.85
CA GLY A 208 -7.80 7.31 24.96
C GLY A 208 -8.23 6.12 24.09
N LYS A 209 -9.54 5.87 23.98
CA LYS A 209 -10.09 4.76 23.18
C LYS A 209 -10.30 5.20 21.74
N TRP A 210 -9.49 4.63 20.85
CA TRP A 210 -9.65 4.81 19.41
C TRP A 210 -10.80 3.93 18.87
N PRO A 211 -11.49 4.34 17.78
CA PRO A 211 -12.42 3.48 17.07
C PRO A 211 -11.77 2.14 16.69
N GLU A 212 -12.54 1.05 16.69
CA GLU A 212 -12.02 -0.33 16.55
C GLU A 212 -11.04 -0.47 15.38
N THR A 213 -11.43 -0.02 14.18
CA THR A 213 -10.58 -0.06 12.99
C THR A 213 -9.26 0.69 13.18
N ALA A 214 -9.31 1.90 13.74
CA ALA A 214 -8.13 2.70 14.03
C ALA A 214 -7.23 2.03 15.09
N ALA A 215 -7.83 1.49 16.16
CA ALA A 215 -7.11 0.76 17.20
C ALA A 215 -6.36 -0.46 16.66
N THR A 216 -6.90 -1.16 15.64
CA THR A 216 -6.20 -2.28 15.01
C THR A 216 -4.88 -1.88 14.33
N THR A 217 -4.66 -0.59 14.05
CA THR A 217 -3.40 -0.14 13.47
C THR A 217 -2.23 -0.28 14.43
N PHE A 218 -2.43 -0.33 15.75
CA PHE A 218 -1.33 -0.57 16.69
C PHE A 218 -0.83 -2.03 16.71
N LYS A 219 -1.51 -2.94 16.01
CA LYS A 219 -1.03 -4.31 15.86
C LYS A 219 0.23 -4.34 14.98
N PRO A 220 1.20 -5.22 15.25
CA PRO A 220 2.41 -5.34 14.46
C PRO A 220 2.15 -5.51 12.95
N MET A 221 2.96 -4.85 12.14
CA MET A 221 2.91 -4.80 10.68
C MET A 221 4.33 -4.91 10.10
N MET A 222 4.51 -5.78 9.10
CA MET A 222 5.80 -5.97 8.44
C MET A 222 6.38 -4.64 7.91
N PHE A 223 7.69 -4.46 8.12
CA PHE A 223 8.47 -3.26 7.77
C PHE A 223 8.14 -1.99 8.56
N VAL A 224 7.12 -2.00 9.43
CA VAL A 224 6.79 -0.88 10.31
C VAL A 224 7.28 -1.15 11.73
N ASP A 225 6.68 -2.14 12.38
CA ASP A 225 6.86 -2.44 13.82
C ASP A 225 6.79 -3.96 14.12
N TYR A 226 6.65 -4.80 13.09
CA TYR A 226 6.79 -6.25 13.22
C TYR A 226 8.25 -6.65 13.29
N VAL A 227 8.53 -7.55 14.22
CA VAL A 227 9.82 -8.22 14.40
C VAL A 227 9.56 -9.66 14.82
N VAL A 228 10.56 -10.52 14.66
CA VAL A 228 10.40 -11.97 14.87
C VAL A 228 10.39 -12.31 16.36
N THR A 229 11.20 -11.61 17.16
CA THR A 229 11.36 -11.90 18.59
C THR A 229 10.79 -10.78 19.48
N SER A 230 10.36 -11.15 20.70
CA SER A 230 9.89 -10.17 21.69
C SER A 230 10.99 -9.19 22.13
N ALA A 231 12.25 -9.62 22.13
CA ALA A 231 13.39 -8.77 22.49
C ALA A 231 13.63 -7.67 21.45
N GLU A 232 13.61 -8.03 20.16
CA GLU A 232 13.66 -7.05 19.07
C GLU A 232 12.48 -6.08 19.13
N LYS A 233 11.31 -6.55 19.62
CA LYS A 233 10.10 -5.70 19.67
C LYS A 233 10.26 -4.64 20.73
N ALA A 234 10.72 -5.05 21.91
CA ALA A 234 11.04 -4.13 23.00
C ALA A 234 12.12 -3.11 22.59
N GLU A 235 13.14 -3.53 21.82
CA GLU A 235 14.15 -2.61 21.28
C GLU A 235 13.53 -1.60 20.33
N SER A 236 12.75 -2.06 19.35
CA SER A 236 12.10 -1.17 18.37
C SER A 236 11.14 -0.18 19.04
N ASP A 237 10.34 -0.64 19.99
CA ASP A 237 9.39 0.20 20.73
C ASP A 237 10.12 1.26 21.57
N LYS A 238 11.16 0.85 22.28
CA LYS A 238 12.00 1.78 23.03
C LYS A 238 12.66 2.81 22.12
N PHE A 239 13.20 2.37 20.98
CA PHE A 239 13.84 3.26 20.01
C PHE A 239 12.90 4.34 19.49
N PHE A 240 11.69 3.97 19.04
CA PHE A 240 10.73 4.97 18.56
C PHE A 240 10.18 5.83 19.70
N ALA A 241 9.96 5.29 20.90
CA ALA A 241 9.55 6.08 22.06
C ALA A 241 10.59 7.14 22.43
N GLU A 242 11.88 6.79 22.40
CA GLU A 242 12.98 7.74 22.62
C GLU A 242 13.03 8.81 21.53
N LYS A 243 12.82 8.44 20.27
CA LYS A 243 12.75 9.40 19.16
C LYS A 243 11.56 10.35 19.26
N VAL A 244 10.39 9.84 19.62
CA VAL A 244 9.20 10.67 19.86
C VAL A 244 9.47 11.65 21.01
N LYS A 245 10.08 11.18 22.11
CA LYS A 245 10.47 12.04 23.24
C LYS A 245 11.47 13.12 22.83
N GLU A 246 12.51 12.76 22.08
CA GLU A 246 13.52 13.68 21.52
C GLU A 246 12.86 14.75 20.65
N TRP A 247 11.98 14.34 19.73
CA TRP A 247 11.34 15.22 18.75
C TRP A 247 10.29 16.17 19.33
N THR A 248 9.83 15.89 20.53
CA THR A 248 8.79 16.65 21.23
C THR A 248 9.34 17.36 22.48
N ASP A 249 10.67 17.35 22.64
CA ASP A 249 11.38 17.90 23.81
C ASP A 249 10.82 17.37 25.15
N GLY A 250 10.32 16.12 25.15
CA GLY A 250 9.70 15.47 26.30
C GLY A 250 8.33 16.02 26.70
N ALA A 251 7.68 16.84 25.87
CA ALA A 251 6.34 17.35 26.13
C ALA A 251 5.29 16.23 26.27
N ASP A 252 4.30 16.44 27.12
CA ASP A 252 3.14 15.54 27.18
C ASP A 252 2.26 15.72 25.93
N LEU A 253 2.27 14.72 25.06
CA LEU A 253 1.57 14.74 23.78
C LEU A 253 0.06 14.93 23.93
N LYS A 254 -0.52 14.51 25.06
CA LYS A 254 -1.98 14.62 25.30
C LYS A 254 -2.43 16.05 25.60
N THR A 255 -1.50 16.95 25.93
CA THR A 255 -1.78 18.38 26.13
C THR A 255 -1.89 19.15 24.81
N MET A 256 -1.45 18.55 23.71
CA MET A 256 -1.51 19.12 22.36
C MET A 256 -2.59 18.42 21.53
N PRO A 257 -3.25 19.11 20.58
CA PRO A 257 -4.14 18.45 19.63
C PRO A 257 -3.41 17.35 18.84
N PRO A 258 -4.04 16.18 18.57
CA PRO A 258 -3.37 15.08 17.86
C PRO A 258 -2.82 15.48 16.49
N VAL A 259 -3.49 16.38 15.75
CA VAL A 259 -3.02 16.88 14.45
C VAL A 259 -1.70 17.65 14.58
N ARG A 260 -1.51 18.42 15.66
CA ARG A 260 -0.27 19.15 15.94
C ARG A 260 0.88 18.18 16.19
N VAL A 261 0.63 17.16 17.02
CA VAL A 261 1.60 16.11 17.32
C VAL A 261 1.97 15.36 16.03
N ALA A 262 0.99 14.98 15.22
CA ALA A 262 1.25 14.32 13.93
C ALA A 262 2.14 15.18 13.03
N LYS A 263 1.87 16.49 12.94
CA LYS A 263 2.65 17.44 12.15
C LYS A 263 4.10 17.55 12.63
N MET A 264 4.31 17.66 13.95
CA MET A 264 5.66 17.63 14.55
C MET A 264 6.42 16.36 14.19
N ILE A 265 5.82 15.19 14.39
CA ILE A 265 6.44 13.88 14.13
C ILE A 265 6.76 13.70 12.65
N VAL A 266 5.81 14.01 11.75
CA VAL A 266 6.01 13.95 10.30
C VAL A 266 7.14 14.88 9.87
N GLY A 267 7.18 16.11 10.39
CA GLY A 267 8.24 17.08 10.11
C GLY A 267 9.63 16.53 10.45
N ARG A 268 9.76 15.86 11.59
CA ARG A 268 11.02 15.23 12.01
C ARG A 268 11.38 14.00 11.17
N CYS A 269 10.40 13.20 10.77
CA CYS A 269 10.64 12.06 9.87
C CYS A 269 11.20 12.53 8.52
N ILE A 270 10.59 13.55 7.90
CA ILE A 270 11.09 14.07 6.62
C ILE A 270 12.45 14.72 6.76
N GLU A 271 12.80 15.33 7.89
CA GLU A 271 14.13 15.91 8.14
C GLU A 271 15.21 14.84 8.35
N SER A 272 14.85 13.74 9.02
CA SER A 272 15.80 12.71 9.47
C SER A 272 16.19 11.71 8.38
N VAL A 273 15.34 11.51 7.36
CA VAL A 273 15.53 10.47 6.34
C VAL A 273 15.72 11.10 4.97
N ARG A 274 16.81 10.72 4.28
CA ARG A 274 17.03 11.05 2.86
C ARG A 274 16.52 9.93 1.97
N ASN A 275 15.83 10.31 0.89
CA ASN A 275 15.35 9.35 -0.11
C ASN A 275 16.54 8.86 -0.96
N GLN A 276 16.71 7.55 -1.05
CA GLN A 276 17.72 6.88 -1.87
C GLN A 276 17.10 5.63 -2.52
N GLY A 277 17.29 5.50 -3.83
CA GLY A 277 16.65 4.44 -4.62
C GLY A 277 15.12 4.63 -4.71
N ASP A 278 14.44 3.65 -5.33
CA ASP A 278 12.99 3.62 -5.43
C ASP A 278 12.33 2.63 -4.46
N GLY A 279 13.09 1.70 -3.86
CA GLY A 279 12.56 0.69 -2.93
C GLY A 279 11.76 -0.41 -3.65
N LEU A 280 12.00 -0.59 -4.95
CA LEU A 280 11.28 -1.56 -5.78
C LEU A 280 12.27 -2.56 -6.38
N ARG A 281 11.87 -3.83 -6.43
CA ARG A 281 12.61 -4.89 -7.13
C ARG A 281 11.98 -5.15 -8.48
N TYR A 282 12.84 -5.30 -9.47
CA TYR A 282 12.46 -5.65 -10.83
C TYR A 282 13.27 -6.84 -11.32
N ASN A 283 12.66 -7.66 -12.19
CA ASN A 283 13.40 -8.70 -12.89
C ASN A 283 14.25 -8.12 -14.03
N ARG A 284 14.97 -8.98 -14.75
CA ARG A 284 15.78 -8.61 -15.92
C ARG A 284 14.96 -7.90 -17.01
N THR A 285 13.66 -8.18 -17.13
CA THR A 285 12.76 -7.53 -18.11
C THR A 285 12.10 -6.25 -17.57
N GLN A 286 12.59 -5.70 -16.45
CA GLN A 286 12.06 -4.49 -15.82
C GLN A 286 10.58 -4.60 -15.43
N THR A 287 10.15 -5.82 -15.07
CA THR A 287 8.83 -6.10 -14.52
C THR A 287 8.92 -6.15 -13.01
N PHE A 288 8.00 -5.48 -12.33
CA PHE A 288 7.98 -5.38 -10.88
C PHE A 288 7.84 -6.76 -10.22
N GLN A 289 8.65 -7.03 -9.20
CA GLN A 289 8.67 -8.30 -8.47
C GLN A 289 8.36 -8.13 -6.98
N GLY A 290 8.29 -6.92 -6.45
CA GLY A 290 8.06 -6.68 -5.02
C GLY A 290 8.88 -5.50 -4.51
N PHE A 291 8.78 -5.23 -3.22
CA PHE A 291 9.44 -4.11 -2.56
C PHE A 291 10.80 -4.52 -1.98
N ASP A 292 11.78 -3.61 -2.05
CA ASP A 292 13.09 -3.73 -1.41
C ASP A 292 13.14 -2.78 -0.21
N LEU A 293 12.54 -3.21 0.90
CA LEU A 293 12.37 -2.38 2.09
C LEU A 293 13.43 -2.73 3.14
N ARG A 294 13.93 -1.69 3.81
CA ARG A 294 14.83 -1.84 4.98
C ARG A 294 14.04 -1.97 6.27
N GLY A 295 12.86 -1.35 6.30
CA GLY A 295 12.01 -1.27 7.49
C GLY A 295 12.30 -0.03 8.34
N ALA A 296 11.27 0.40 9.07
CA ALA A 296 11.23 1.72 9.71
C ALA A 296 12.40 1.98 10.67
N MET A 297 12.68 1.07 11.61
CA MET A 297 13.76 1.27 12.58
C MET A 297 15.12 1.41 11.91
N GLN A 298 15.44 0.53 10.95
CA GLN A 298 16.74 0.56 10.27
C GLN A 298 16.91 1.82 9.42
N THR A 299 15.88 2.21 8.66
CA THR A 299 15.88 3.44 7.87
C THR A 299 16.10 4.68 8.73
N LEU A 300 15.46 4.75 9.90
CA LEU A 300 15.63 5.90 10.78
C LEU A 300 17.02 5.90 11.46
N LYS A 301 17.56 4.73 11.83
CA LYS A 301 18.94 4.61 12.37
C LYS A 301 19.99 5.08 11.36
N GLU A 302 19.82 4.73 10.07
CA GLU A 302 20.78 5.08 9.01
C GLU A 302 20.55 6.49 8.41
N GLY A 303 19.35 7.06 8.58
CA GLY A 303 18.96 8.33 7.97
C GLY A 303 18.83 8.29 6.45
N ILE A 304 18.75 7.08 5.87
CA ILE A 304 18.62 6.84 4.43
C ILE A 304 17.65 5.69 4.16
N GLY A 305 16.81 5.83 3.15
CA GLY A 305 15.86 4.79 2.74
C GLY A 305 15.12 5.16 1.46
N SER A 306 14.33 4.24 0.92
CA SER A 306 13.47 4.52 -0.22
C SER A 306 12.30 5.45 0.16
N PRO A 307 11.57 6.00 -0.81
CA PRO A 307 10.30 6.69 -0.54
C PRO A 307 9.31 5.84 0.26
N HIS A 308 9.29 4.52 0.03
CA HIS A 308 8.44 3.58 0.77
C HIS A 308 8.90 3.43 2.22
N ASP A 309 10.20 3.40 2.48
CA ASP A 309 10.74 3.35 3.85
C ASP A 309 10.47 4.66 4.63
N LEU A 310 10.47 5.82 3.97
CA LEU A 310 10.09 7.07 4.64
C LEU A 310 8.63 7.01 5.15
N ALA A 311 7.73 6.41 4.38
CA ALA A 311 6.37 6.19 4.81
C ALA A 311 6.29 5.19 5.99
N THR A 312 7.08 4.12 6.02
CA THR A 312 7.13 3.19 7.16
C THR A 312 7.64 3.84 8.43
N VAL A 313 8.71 4.65 8.34
CA VAL A 313 9.24 5.46 9.45
C VAL A 313 8.16 6.36 10.02
N THR A 314 7.44 7.05 9.13
CA THR A 314 6.39 7.98 9.54
C THR A 314 5.26 7.27 10.27
N VAL A 315 4.79 6.11 9.77
CA VAL A 315 3.76 5.32 10.45
C VAL A 315 4.25 4.80 11.81
N ALA A 316 5.46 4.24 11.87
CA ALA A 316 6.03 3.71 13.12
C ALA A 316 6.16 4.80 14.19
N ALA A 317 6.65 5.98 13.81
CA ALA A 317 6.79 7.11 14.72
C ALA A 317 5.43 7.67 15.20
N LEU A 318 4.43 7.78 14.31
CA LEU A 318 3.08 8.20 14.69
C LEU A 318 2.43 7.19 15.66
N ARG A 319 2.58 5.89 15.42
CA ARG A 319 2.08 4.85 16.32
C ARG A 319 2.77 4.89 17.68
N ALA A 320 4.08 5.11 17.71
CA ALA A 320 4.83 5.30 18.95
C ALA A 320 4.41 6.56 19.73
N ALA A 321 3.94 7.60 19.03
CA ALA A 321 3.31 8.78 19.62
C ALA A 321 1.85 8.55 20.07
N GLY A 322 1.33 7.32 19.96
CA GLY A 322 -0.03 6.97 20.33
C GLY A 322 -1.11 7.38 19.32
N ILE A 323 -0.71 7.77 18.10
CA ILE A 323 -1.62 8.16 17.02
C ILE A 323 -1.82 6.97 16.07
N PRO A 324 -3.06 6.50 15.85
CA PRO A 324 -3.33 5.46 14.87
C PRO A 324 -2.92 5.93 13.49
N ALA A 325 -2.06 5.15 12.84
CA ALA A 325 -1.56 5.45 11.52
C ALA A 325 -1.44 4.18 10.68
N ARG A 326 -1.69 4.32 9.37
CA ARG A 326 -1.58 3.23 8.40
C ARG A 326 -0.85 3.70 7.15
N LEU A 327 -0.18 2.76 6.50
CA LEU A 327 0.32 2.95 5.15
C LEU A 327 -0.84 2.92 4.17
N VAL A 328 -0.70 3.64 3.07
CA VAL A 328 -1.53 3.47 1.88
C VAL A 328 -0.61 3.37 0.68
N ILE A 329 -0.68 2.23 0.00
CA ILE A 329 0.14 1.91 -1.17
C ILE A 329 -0.77 1.94 -2.38
N GLY A 330 -0.39 2.70 -3.40
CA GLY A 330 -1.22 2.89 -4.58
C GLY A 330 -0.42 3.15 -5.85
N LEU A 331 -1.14 3.43 -6.92
CA LEU A 331 -0.58 3.78 -8.21
C LEU A 331 -0.71 5.30 -8.44
N ASP A 332 0.39 5.96 -8.77
CA ASP A 332 0.43 7.38 -9.10
C ASP A 332 0.32 7.58 -10.61
N ASN A 333 -0.79 8.20 -11.05
CA ASN A 333 -1.03 8.54 -12.44
C ASN A 333 -0.53 9.95 -12.83
N THR A 334 -0.12 10.79 -11.88
CA THR A 334 0.32 12.17 -12.16
C THR A 334 1.62 12.26 -12.97
N GLN A 335 2.42 11.20 -12.93
CA GLN A 335 3.71 11.12 -13.62
C GLN A 335 3.59 10.53 -15.03
N ALA A 336 2.44 9.95 -15.39
CA ALA A 336 2.20 9.40 -16.70
C ALA A 336 2.28 10.52 -17.76
N GLY A 337 3.15 10.38 -18.75
CA GLY A 337 3.28 11.30 -19.89
C GLY A 337 4.36 12.40 -19.80
N ARG A 338 5.04 12.59 -18.66
CA ARG A 338 6.03 13.69 -18.51
C ARG A 338 7.46 13.35 -18.95
N ALA A 339 7.86 12.08 -18.93
CA ALA A 339 9.20 11.64 -19.34
C ALA A 339 9.18 10.92 -20.69
N ARG A 340 9.72 11.54 -21.76
CA ARG A 340 9.70 11.08 -23.16
C ARG A 340 10.20 9.64 -23.44
N ALA A 341 10.76 8.91 -22.46
CA ALA A 341 11.31 7.56 -22.66
C ALA A 341 10.73 6.47 -21.72
N LYS A 342 9.92 6.81 -20.70
CA LYS A 342 9.34 5.85 -19.74
C LYS A 342 7.88 6.17 -19.36
N ALA A 343 7.24 7.07 -20.11
CA ALA A 343 6.08 7.85 -19.69
C ALA A 343 4.76 7.10 -19.47
N ASP A 344 4.58 5.84 -19.87
CA ASP A 344 3.23 5.26 -19.94
C ASP A 344 2.89 4.28 -18.81
N LYS A 345 3.80 4.07 -17.86
CA LYS A 345 3.54 3.15 -16.73
C LYS A 345 3.22 3.92 -15.45
N PRO A 346 2.16 3.54 -14.72
CA PRO A 346 1.92 4.09 -13.39
C PRO A 346 3.06 3.73 -12.45
N VAL A 347 3.37 4.65 -11.54
CA VAL A 347 4.44 4.46 -10.55
C VAL A 347 3.81 4.01 -9.23
N LEU A 348 4.38 2.99 -8.59
CA LEU A 348 3.96 2.63 -7.23
C LEU A 348 4.37 3.74 -6.27
N HIS A 349 3.42 4.18 -5.45
CA HIS A 349 3.60 5.26 -4.50
C HIS A 349 3.07 4.84 -3.14
N THR A 350 3.66 5.36 -2.07
CA THR A 350 3.19 5.10 -0.70
C THR A 350 3.10 6.39 0.08
N TRP A 351 1.95 6.59 0.71
CA TRP A 351 1.68 7.68 1.62
C TRP A 351 1.13 7.12 2.94
N VAL A 352 0.83 8.01 3.87
CA VAL A 352 0.37 7.68 5.21
C VAL A 352 -1.02 8.25 5.44
N GLU A 353 -1.84 7.57 6.23
CA GLU A 353 -3.04 8.15 6.81
C GLU A 353 -2.97 8.02 8.32
N PHE A 354 -3.27 9.09 9.06
CA PHE A 354 -3.44 9.05 10.51
C PHE A 354 -4.89 9.34 10.90
N CYS A 355 -5.33 8.86 12.06
CA CYS A 355 -6.72 8.97 12.48
C CYS A 355 -6.92 10.12 13.47
N LEU A 356 -7.93 10.95 13.21
CA LEU A 356 -8.62 11.75 14.22
C LEU A 356 -9.96 11.09 14.55
N VAL A 357 -10.59 11.52 15.64
CA VAL A 357 -11.95 11.06 16.02
C VAL A 357 -12.87 12.26 16.01
N ASP A 358 -13.95 12.16 15.24
CA ASP A 358 -14.99 13.17 15.19
C ASP A 358 -15.65 13.30 16.56
N PRO A 359 -15.56 14.45 17.24
CA PRO A 359 -16.11 14.61 18.59
C PRO A 359 -17.65 14.54 18.62
N GLY A 360 -18.33 14.79 17.49
CA GLY A 360 -19.79 14.77 17.41
C GLY A 360 -20.39 13.37 17.33
N ASN A 361 -19.70 12.43 16.67
CA ASN A 361 -20.25 11.08 16.40
C ASN A 361 -19.28 9.92 16.69
N GLY A 362 -18.06 10.20 17.15
CA GLY A 362 -17.06 9.20 17.50
C GLY A 362 -16.46 8.44 16.30
N LYS A 363 -16.77 8.84 15.06
CA LYS A 363 -16.26 8.16 13.87
C LYS A 363 -14.81 8.58 13.55
N GLU A 364 -14.10 7.66 12.93
CA GLU A 364 -12.76 7.89 12.40
C GLU A 364 -12.76 8.94 11.28
N ILE A 365 -11.81 9.88 11.35
CA ILE A 365 -11.47 10.81 10.28
C ILE A 365 -10.02 10.53 9.89
N TRP A 366 -9.81 9.83 8.78
CA TRP A 366 -8.47 9.54 8.28
C TRP A 366 -7.92 10.75 7.53
N ILE A 367 -6.77 11.28 7.97
CA ILE A 367 -6.10 12.42 7.36
C ILE A 367 -4.92 11.92 6.53
N PRO A 368 -4.89 12.15 5.21
CA PRO A 368 -3.81 11.70 4.36
C PRO A 368 -2.59 12.60 4.48
N VAL A 369 -1.40 12.01 4.57
CA VAL A 369 -0.11 12.71 4.62
C VAL A 369 0.83 12.03 3.65
N ASP A 370 1.43 12.79 2.75
CA ASP A 370 2.44 12.28 1.82
C ASP A 370 3.82 12.80 2.23
N PRO A 371 4.57 12.06 3.10
CA PRO A 371 5.87 12.50 3.58
C PRO A 371 6.90 12.58 2.44
N VAL A 372 6.71 11.82 1.35
CA VAL A 372 7.60 11.83 0.19
C VAL A 372 7.42 13.12 -0.60
N LYS A 373 6.18 13.51 -0.90
CA LYS A 373 5.89 14.77 -1.61
C LYS A 373 6.17 15.99 -0.72
N LEU A 374 5.89 15.93 0.58
CA LEU A 374 6.30 16.95 1.55
C LEU A 374 7.81 17.20 1.48
N ARG A 375 8.60 16.13 1.56
CA ARG A 375 10.06 16.20 1.47
C ARG A 375 10.54 16.70 0.11
N GLY A 376 9.85 16.33 -0.96
CA GLY A 376 10.13 16.80 -2.32
C GLY A 376 9.97 18.31 -2.49
N VAL A 377 9.12 18.95 -1.67
CA VAL A 377 8.99 20.42 -1.61
C VAL A 377 10.13 21.05 -0.81
N SER A 378 10.47 20.48 0.35
CA SER A 378 11.52 20.98 1.22
C SER A 378 12.12 19.86 2.07
N SER A 379 13.44 19.91 2.28
CA SER A 379 14.12 18.98 3.19
C SER A 379 13.91 19.31 4.67
N ARG A 380 13.36 20.49 4.97
CA ARG A 380 12.97 20.95 6.31
C ARG A 380 11.47 21.16 6.38
N ALA A 381 10.87 20.81 7.52
CA ALA A 381 9.46 21.04 7.75
C ALA A 381 9.14 22.55 7.77
N PRO A 382 8.02 23.00 7.18
CA PRO A 382 7.55 24.37 7.39
C PRO A 382 7.19 24.60 8.87
N GLY A 383 6.99 25.84 9.28
CA GLY A 383 6.51 26.15 10.65
C GLY A 383 5.20 25.44 10.96
N LEU A 384 5.00 25.02 12.23
CA LEU A 384 3.82 24.25 12.64
C LEU A 384 2.51 25.04 12.49
N ASP A 385 2.56 26.37 12.59
CA ASP A 385 1.38 27.25 12.47
C ASP A 385 0.99 27.56 11.02
N ARG A 386 1.74 27.07 10.04
CA ARG A 386 1.46 27.26 8.61
C ARG A 386 0.85 26.01 8.02
N ASP A 387 -0.10 26.16 7.11
CA ASP A 387 -0.65 25.02 6.40
C ASP A 387 0.43 24.28 5.61
N TRP A 388 0.41 22.95 5.67
CA TRP A 388 1.38 22.11 4.97
C TRP A 388 0.75 21.46 3.75
N ARG A 389 1.22 21.82 2.55
CA ARG A 389 0.83 21.12 1.33
C ARG A 389 1.25 19.65 1.43
N TYR A 390 0.33 18.74 1.17
CA TYR A 390 0.43 17.29 1.35
C TYR A 390 0.35 16.77 2.79
N PHE A 391 -0.06 17.61 3.75
CA PHE A 391 -0.51 17.19 5.08
C PHE A 391 -2.01 17.47 5.21
N GLY A 392 -2.83 16.46 4.93
CA GLY A 392 -4.29 16.55 4.83
C GLY A 392 -4.80 17.24 3.57
N SER A 393 -4.14 18.32 3.13
CA SER A 393 -4.41 19.02 1.88
C SER A 393 -3.55 18.48 0.74
N HIS A 394 -4.15 17.74 -0.21
CA HIS A 394 -3.40 17.01 -1.23
C HIS A 394 -4.17 16.94 -2.55
N GLU A 395 -3.83 17.79 -3.52
CA GLU A 395 -4.58 17.84 -4.79
C GLU A 395 -4.40 16.58 -5.66
N SER A 396 -3.22 15.96 -5.62
CA SER A 396 -2.95 14.79 -6.46
C SER A 396 -3.60 13.49 -5.98
N LEU A 397 -4.28 13.47 -4.82
CA LEU A 397 -4.96 12.24 -4.37
C LEU A 397 -6.09 11.82 -5.31
N ALA A 398 -6.63 12.76 -6.11
CA ALA A 398 -7.53 12.42 -7.20
C ALA A 398 -6.88 11.49 -8.24
N ASP A 399 -5.55 11.49 -8.37
CA ASP A 399 -4.77 10.71 -9.33
C ASP A 399 -3.95 9.58 -8.67
N LEU A 400 -4.13 9.35 -7.36
CA LEU A 400 -3.50 8.27 -6.60
C LEU A 400 -4.53 7.17 -6.32
N ILE A 401 -4.36 6.00 -6.93
CA ILE A 401 -5.31 4.88 -6.81
C ILE A 401 -4.79 3.90 -5.74
N PRO A 402 -5.39 3.84 -4.54
CA PRO A 402 -4.89 2.97 -3.48
C PRO A 402 -5.20 1.50 -3.76
N LEU A 403 -4.24 0.63 -3.51
CA LEU A 403 -4.33 -0.81 -3.71
C LEU A 403 -4.26 -1.58 -2.38
N ALA A 404 -3.43 -1.14 -1.44
CA ALA A 404 -3.17 -1.89 -0.20
C ALA A 404 -2.84 -0.98 0.99
N PHE A 405 -2.98 -1.53 2.21
CA PHE A 405 -2.45 -0.94 3.44
C PHE A 405 -1.20 -1.65 3.98
N HIS A 406 -0.77 -2.73 3.32
CA HIS A 406 0.37 -3.55 3.71
C HIS A 406 1.20 -3.88 2.48
N PHE A 407 2.53 -3.88 2.61
CA PHE A 407 3.43 -4.28 1.53
C PHE A 407 3.37 -5.78 1.20
N HIS A 408 2.78 -6.56 2.11
CA HIS A 408 2.45 -7.97 1.93
C HIS A 408 1.21 -8.31 2.77
N PRO A 409 0.28 -9.15 2.29
CA PRO A 409 -0.93 -9.49 3.04
C PRO A 409 -0.61 -9.99 4.46
N PRO A 410 -1.32 -9.51 5.50
CA PRO A 410 -1.07 -9.90 6.89
C PRO A 410 -1.69 -11.28 7.21
N THR A 411 -1.30 -12.30 6.45
CA THR A 411 -1.79 -13.68 6.54
C THR A 411 -0.62 -14.67 6.43
N THR A 412 -0.91 -15.96 6.41
CA THR A 412 0.08 -17.04 6.26
C THR A 412 0.54 -17.30 4.83
N VAL A 413 0.07 -16.50 3.87
CA VAL A 413 0.53 -16.59 2.47
C VAL A 413 1.99 -16.19 2.33
N VAL A 414 2.61 -16.61 1.24
CA VAL A 414 3.98 -16.27 0.88
C VAL A 414 4.01 -15.47 -0.43
N ALA A 415 5.03 -14.63 -0.57
CA ALA A 415 5.48 -14.07 -1.83
C ALA A 415 6.89 -14.62 -2.12
N HIS A 416 7.20 -14.88 -3.37
CA HIS A 416 8.51 -15.38 -3.77
C HIS A 416 9.49 -14.24 -4.07
N GLY A 417 10.66 -14.27 -3.43
CA GLY A 417 11.75 -13.32 -3.64
C GLY A 417 11.62 -12.06 -2.78
N SER A 418 10.57 -11.26 -2.98
CA SER A 418 10.37 -10.01 -2.23
C SER A 418 8.91 -9.82 -1.81
N PRO A 419 8.65 -9.14 -0.67
CA PRO A 419 7.31 -8.77 -0.24
C PRO A 419 6.59 -8.05 -1.37
N CYS A 420 5.32 -8.38 -1.57
CA CYS A 420 4.54 -7.81 -2.65
C CYS A 420 3.08 -7.73 -2.23
N LEU A 421 2.28 -6.92 -2.93
CA LEU A 421 0.90 -6.61 -2.54
C LEU A 421 -0.04 -7.82 -2.49
N TRP A 422 0.44 -9.01 -2.81
CA TRP A 422 -0.32 -10.25 -2.93
C TRP A 422 0.45 -11.36 -2.20
N GLY A 423 -0.18 -12.52 -2.07
CA GLY A 423 0.55 -13.74 -1.76
C GLY A 423 -0.28 -14.98 -2.09
N TRP A 424 0.33 -16.14 -2.00
CA TRP A 424 -0.38 -17.41 -2.07
C TRP A 424 0.10 -18.42 -1.04
N SER A 425 -0.70 -19.46 -0.80
CA SER A 425 -0.33 -20.62 0.00
C SER A 425 -0.73 -21.86 -0.78
N THR A 426 0.08 -22.92 -0.69
CA THR A 426 -0.12 -24.15 -1.46
C THR A 426 -0.05 -25.37 -0.55
N THR A 427 -0.83 -26.40 -0.88
CA THR A 427 -0.84 -27.69 -0.18
C THR A 427 -0.69 -28.81 -1.21
N PRO A 428 0.36 -29.67 -1.12
CA PRO A 428 1.55 -29.47 -0.28
C PRO A 428 2.28 -28.17 -0.64
N GLN A 429 3.15 -27.71 0.25
CA GLN A 429 3.94 -26.50 0.01
C GLN A 429 4.78 -26.67 -1.27
N THR A 430 4.59 -25.79 -2.24
CA THR A 430 5.29 -25.86 -3.53
C THR A 430 6.73 -25.36 -3.44
N LEU A 431 7.50 -25.71 -4.47
CA LEU A 431 8.84 -25.21 -4.72
C LEU A 431 8.84 -23.72 -5.12
N THR A 432 10.04 -23.14 -5.21
CA THR A 432 10.31 -21.74 -5.55
C THR A 432 9.70 -21.35 -6.91
N ALA A 433 8.96 -20.23 -6.94
CA ALA A 433 8.47 -19.61 -8.16
C ALA A 433 9.12 -18.24 -8.39
N VAL A 434 9.07 -17.75 -9.63
CA VAL A 434 9.29 -16.34 -9.96
C VAL A 434 7.95 -15.64 -9.97
N GLN A 435 7.85 -14.53 -9.25
CA GLN A 435 6.69 -13.65 -9.33
C GLN A 435 6.99 -12.41 -10.16
N THR A 436 5.98 -11.94 -10.89
CA THR A 436 6.00 -10.64 -11.56
C THR A 436 4.61 -10.01 -11.53
N MET A 437 4.57 -8.69 -11.49
CA MET A 437 3.34 -7.90 -11.50
C MET A 437 3.44 -6.74 -12.48
N ASN A 438 2.32 -6.47 -13.15
CA ASN A 438 2.18 -5.32 -14.04
C ASN A 438 0.88 -4.57 -13.71
N PHE A 439 0.97 -3.24 -13.71
CA PHE A 439 -0.12 -2.34 -13.39
C PHE A 439 -0.49 -1.51 -14.60
N GLN A 440 -1.79 -1.32 -14.81
CA GLN A 440 -2.33 -0.42 -15.81
C GLN A 440 -3.43 0.42 -15.16
N ILE A 441 -3.50 1.68 -15.52
CA ILE A 441 -4.59 2.58 -15.12
C ILE A 441 -5.31 3.03 -16.38
N SER A 442 -6.63 3.04 -16.33
CA SER A 442 -7.44 3.75 -17.30
C SER A 442 -8.43 4.69 -16.60
N SER A 443 -8.57 5.90 -17.12
CA SER A 443 -9.69 6.76 -16.73
C SER A 443 -10.95 6.25 -17.42
N ARG A 444 -12.08 6.31 -16.72
CA ARG A 444 -13.35 6.11 -17.42
C ARG A 444 -13.66 7.33 -18.28
N PRO A 445 -14.06 7.14 -19.55
CA PRO A 445 -14.64 8.23 -20.31
C PRO A 445 -15.85 8.77 -19.53
N ARG A 446 -15.83 10.05 -19.18
CA ARG A 446 -17.07 10.72 -18.74
C ARG A 446 -18.00 10.75 -19.93
N ARG A 447 -19.24 10.29 -19.78
CA ARG A 447 -20.24 10.52 -20.82
C ARG A 447 -20.55 12.01 -20.83
N ALA A 448 -20.63 12.60 -22.02
CA ALA A 448 -21.11 13.97 -22.19
C ALA A 448 -22.55 14.02 -21.65
N GLY A 449 -22.74 14.59 -20.46
CA GLY A 449 -24.01 14.57 -19.72
C GLY A 449 -23.87 14.22 -18.23
N ASP A 450 -22.75 13.63 -17.81
CA ASP A 450 -22.47 13.33 -16.39
C ASP A 450 -21.84 14.52 -15.63
N ASP A 451 -21.51 15.61 -16.33
CA ASP A 451 -21.03 16.81 -15.64
C ASP A 451 -22.22 17.45 -14.92
N PRO A 452 -22.14 17.64 -13.59
CA PRO A 452 -23.21 18.29 -12.85
C PRO A 452 -23.45 19.66 -13.47
N LYS A 453 -24.71 19.94 -13.83
CA LYS A 453 -25.10 21.30 -14.26
C LYS A 453 -24.67 22.25 -13.16
N ASP A 454 -23.77 23.15 -13.50
CA ASP A 454 -23.27 24.17 -12.59
C ASP A 454 -24.43 25.12 -12.27
N ASP A 455 -25.16 24.82 -11.19
CA ASP A 455 -26.31 25.59 -10.71
C ASP A 455 -25.89 26.92 -10.06
N SER A 456 -24.62 27.34 -10.18
CA SER A 456 -24.09 28.60 -9.64
C SER A 456 -24.54 29.87 -10.39
N SER A 457 -25.55 29.79 -11.25
CA SER A 457 -26.10 30.93 -11.99
C SER A 457 -27.42 31.48 -11.43
N LYS A 458 -27.70 31.31 -10.13
CA LYS A 458 -28.81 31.97 -9.44
C LYS A 458 -28.38 32.84 -8.28
#